data_AF-A0A9Q0V365-F1
#
_entry.id   AF-A0A9Q0V365-F1
#
_cell.length_a   1.000
_cell.length_b   1.000
_cell.length_c   1.000
_cell.angle_alpha   90.00
_cell.angle_beta   90.00
_cell.angle_gamma   90.00
#
_symmetry.space_group_name_H-M   'P 1'
#
loop_
_entity.id
_entity.type
_entity.pdbx_description
1 polymer ?
#
loop_
_entity_poly.entity_id
_entity_poly.type
_entity_poly.pdbx_seq_one_letter_code
_entity_poly.pdbx_strand_id
1 'polypeptide(L)'
;MIGAYLQVGMIDKAMETYERMKASGCDPDKLTFRILIRNLEDAGKEELVDRIKKECGDYMDYPNKFLEEIERKKNVKRLVVDFF
;
A
#
# COMPACT_ATOMS: atom_id res chain seq x y z
N MET A 1 6.59 0.75 -11.34
CA MET A 1 6.10 2.12 -11.66
C MET A 1 5.21 2.71 -10.59
N ILE A 2 4.26 1.96 -10.01
CA ILE A 2 3.38 2.40 -8.92
C ILE A 2 4.14 3.14 -7.80
N GLY A 3 5.19 2.52 -7.24
CA GLY A 3 5.99 3.13 -6.17
C GLY A 3 6.63 4.47 -6.53
N ALA A 4 7.10 4.64 -7.78
CA ALA A 4 7.73 5.89 -8.22
C ALA A 4 6.70 7.03 -8.31
N TYR A 5 5.50 6.75 -8.82
CA TYR A 5 4.41 7.75 -8.85
C TYR A 5 4.01 8.19 -7.44
N LEU A 6 3.92 7.26 -6.50
CA LEU A 6 3.61 7.57 -5.10
C LEU A 6 4.69 8.46 -4.45
N GLN A 7 5.97 8.19 -4.72
CA GLN A 7 7.09 8.97 -4.17
C GLN A 7 7.07 10.45 -4.60
N VAL A 8 6.50 10.77 -5.77
CA VAL A 8 6.35 12.15 -6.27
C VAL A 8 4.93 12.69 -6.11
N GLY A 9 4.08 12.05 -5.30
CA GLY A 9 2.72 12.51 -5.00
C GLY A 9 1.72 12.34 -6.15
N MET A 10 2.06 11.63 -7.22
CA MET A 10 1.19 11.37 -8.37
C MET A 10 0.25 10.18 -8.11
N ILE A 11 -0.61 10.33 -7.09
CA ILE A 11 -1.45 9.26 -6.56
C ILE A 11 -2.40 8.70 -7.63
N ASP A 12 -3.03 9.57 -8.43
CA ASP A 12 -3.97 9.14 -9.47
C ASP A 12 -3.30 8.23 -10.50
N LYS A 13 -2.09 8.57 -10.95
CA LYS A 13 -1.32 7.72 -11.87
C LYS A 13 -0.90 6.40 -11.23
N ALA A 14 -0.58 6.40 -9.94
CA ALA A 14 -0.25 5.18 -9.22
C ALA A 14 -1.46 4.23 -9.18
N MET A 15 -2.66 4.77 -8.89
CA MET A 15 -3.89 4.00 -8.85
C MET A 15 -4.32 3.53 -10.24
N GLU A 16 -4.22 4.37 -11.27
CA GLU A 16 -4.48 3.97 -12.66
C GLU A 16 -3.56 2.81 -13.09
N THR A 17 -2.27 2.88 -12.72
CA THR A 17 -1.31 1.81 -13.03
C THR A 17 -1.66 0.52 -12.29
N TYR A 18 -2.10 0.62 -11.04
CA TYR A 18 -2.57 -0.53 -10.25
C TYR A 18 -3.82 -1.17 -10.86
N GLU A 19 -4.81 -0.38 -11.29
CA GLU A 19 -6.00 -0.92 -11.98
C GLU A 19 -5.65 -1.56 -13.32
N ARG A 20 -4.74 -0.96 -14.10
CA ARG A 20 -4.27 -1.55 -15.37
C ARG A 20 -3.54 -2.88 -15.16
N MET A 21 -2.73 -2.99 -14.11
CA MET A 21 -2.05 -4.23 -13.74
C MET A 21 -3.09 -5.36 -13.53
N LYS A 22 -4.12 -5.12 -12.71
CA LYS A 22 -5.21 -6.08 -12.50
C LYS A 22 -5.97 -6.41 -13.79
N ALA A 23 -6.33 -5.38 -14.57
CA ALA A 23 -7.05 -5.56 -15.84
C ALA A 23 -6.25 -6.36 -16.88
N SER A 24 -4.92 -6.35 -16.80
CA SER A 24 -4.04 -7.16 -17.65
C SER A 24 -3.88 -8.62 -17.19
N GLY A 25 -4.57 -9.03 -16.11
CA GLY A 25 -4.44 -10.35 -15.50
C GLY A 25 -3.17 -10.52 -14.69
N CYS A 26 -2.52 -9.42 -14.31
CA CYS A 26 -1.37 -9.44 -13.43
C CYS A 26 -1.85 -9.15 -12.00
N ASP A 27 -1.82 -10.18 -11.15
CA ASP A 27 -2.32 -10.06 -9.78
C ASP A 27 -1.35 -9.26 -8.90
N PRO A 28 -1.86 -8.30 -8.11
CA PRO A 28 -1.07 -7.61 -7.10
C PRO A 28 -0.48 -8.58 -6.08
N ASP A 29 0.80 -8.41 -5.77
CA ASP A 29 1.50 -9.21 -4.77
C ASP A 29 1.63 -8.49 -3.42
N LYS A 30 2.20 -9.19 -2.42
CA LYS A 30 2.45 -8.64 -1.08
C LYS A 30 3.26 -7.35 -1.10
N LEU A 31 4.20 -7.20 -2.05
CA LEU A 31 5.00 -5.99 -2.17
C LEU A 31 4.16 -4.82 -2.68
N THR A 32 3.32 -5.06 -3.68
CA THR A 32 2.40 -4.08 -4.27
C THR A 32 1.49 -3.49 -3.21
N PHE A 33 0.79 -4.35 -2.45
CA PHE A 33 -0.07 -3.90 -1.35
C PHE A 33 0.69 -3.12 -0.27
N ARG A 34 1.88 -3.59 0.12
CA ARG A 34 2.70 -2.90 1.12
C ARG A 34 3.14 -1.51 0.67
N ILE A 35 3.48 -1.35 -0.62
CA ILE A 35 3.85 -0.05 -1.20
C ILE A 35 2.64 0.88 -1.22
N LEU A 36 1.49 0.41 -1.72
CA LEU A 36 0.27 1.21 -1.79
C LEU A 36 -0.17 1.68 -0.41
N ILE A 37 -0.38 0.75 0.53
CA ILE A 37 -0.89 1.07 1.87
C ILE A 37 0.00 2.12 2.55
N ARG A 38 1.32 1.92 2.58
CA ARG A 38 2.23 2.84 3.28
C ARG A 38 2.24 4.24 2.69
N ASN A 39 2.40 4.35 1.38
CA ASN A 39 2.51 5.66 0.76
C ASN A 39 1.17 6.41 0.77
N LEU A 40 0.05 5.70 0.66
CA LEU A 40 -1.28 6.30 0.78
C LEU A 40 -1.57 6.77 2.22
N GLU A 41 -1.14 5.99 3.22
CA GLU A 41 -1.20 6.42 4.62
C GLU A 41 -0.33 7.67 4.87
N ASP A 42 0.90 7.70 4.34
CA ASP A 42 1.80 8.86 4.49
C ASP A 42 1.25 10.10 3.76
N ALA A 43 0.48 9.89 2.68
CA ALA A 43 -0.21 10.95 1.94
C ALA A 43 -1.61 11.32 2.50
N GLY A 44 -2.05 10.71 3.60
CA GLY A 44 -3.35 10.98 4.22
C GLY A 44 -4.55 10.58 3.37
N LYS A 45 -4.41 9.60 2.46
CA LYS A 45 -5.50 9.11 1.59
C LYS A 45 -6.25 7.93 2.21
N GLU A 46 -6.91 8.17 3.32
CA GLU A 46 -7.55 7.15 4.16
C GLU A 46 -8.54 6.27 3.38
N GLU A 47 -9.41 6.86 2.55
CA GLU A 47 -10.38 6.10 1.74
C GLU A 47 -9.71 5.10 0.79
N LEU A 48 -8.58 5.47 0.21
CA LEU A 48 -7.81 4.58 -0.66
C LEU A 48 -7.09 3.50 0.14
N VAL A 49 -6.60 3.83 1.34
CA VAL A 49 -6.01 2.85 2.26
C VAL A 49 -7.04 1.77 2.59
N ASP A 50 -8.24 2.15 3.00
CA ASP A 50 -9.31 1.21 3.37
C ASP A 50 -9.72 0.34 2.20
N ARG A 51 -9.84 0.93 1.01
CA ARG A 51 -10.11 0.19 -0.23
C ARG A 51 -9.04 -0.88 -0.49
N ILE A 52 -7.76 -0.49 -0.41
CA ILE A 52 -6.64 -1.40 -0.68
C ILE A 52 -6.51 -2.48 0.42
N LYS A 53 -6.73 -2.13 1.69
CA LYS A 53 -6.76 -3.11 2.79
C LYS A 53 -7.88 -4.13 2.61
N LYS A 54 -9.07 -3.71 2.16
CA LYS A 54 -10.19 -4.62 1.87
C LYS A 54 -9.87 -5.53 0.68
N GLU A 55 -9.41 -4.94 -0.43
CA GLU A 55 -9.09 -5.67 -1.66
C GLU A 55 -7.95 -6.68 -1.46
N CYS A 56 -7.00 -6.43 -0.55
CA CYS A 56 -5.92 -7.40 -0.29
C CYS A 56 -6.44 -8.77 0.19
N GLY A 57 -7.65 -8.82 0.76
CA GLY A 57 -8.31 -10.07 1.14
C GLY A 57 -8.65 -10.98 -0.03
N ASP A 58 -8.81 -10.43 -1.24
CA ASP A 58 -9.13 -11.21 -2.44
C ASP A 58 -7.89 -11.91 -3.03
N TYR A 59 -6.68 -11.49 -2.63
CA TYR A 59 -5.40 -11.95 -3.19
C TYR A 59 -4.51 -12.68 -2.19
N MET A 60 -4.87 -12.73 -0.90
CA MET A 60 -4.03 -13.28 0.14
C MET A 60 -4.76 -14.31 1.01
N ASP A 61 -4.08 -15.40 1.34
CA ASP A 61 -4.60 -16.41 2.27
C ASP A 61 -4.75 -15.89 3.72
N TYR A 62 -3.93 -14.90 4.10
CA TYR A 62 -3.85 -14.37 5.48
C TYR A 62 -3.74 -12.84 5.51
N PRO A 63 -4.79 -12.10 5.08
CA PRO A 63 -4.76 -10.64 4.96
C PRO A 63 -4.55 -9.95 6.32
N ASN A 64 -5.24 -10.39 7.38
CA ASN A 64 -5.14 -9.76 8.71
C ASN A 64 -3.70 -9.81 9.27
N LYS A 65 -3.05 -10.98 9.23
CA LYS A 65 -1.65 -11.13 9.66
C LYS A 65 -0.72 -10.23 8.84
N PHE A 66 -0.96 -10.11 7.54
CA PHE A 66 -0.18 -9.21 6.68
C PHE A 66 -0.37 -7.73 7.03
N LEU A 67 -1.61 -7.30 7.31
CA LEU A 67 -1.91 -5.93 7.70
C LEU A 67 -1.28 -5.57 9.06
N GLU A 68 -1.37 -6.46 10.04
CA GLU A 68 -0.68 -6.31 11.34
C GLU A 68 0.84 -6.14 11.18
N GLU A 69 1.46 -6.91 10.27
CA GLU A 69 2.89 -6.77 9.97
C GLU A 69 3.25 -5.41 9.36
N ILE A 70 2.36 -4.82 8.54
CA ILE A 70 2.57 -3.48 7.96
C ILE A 70 2.56 -2.44 9.08
N GLU A 71 1.53 -2.48 9.93
CA GLU A 71 1.29 -1.52 11.02
C GLU A 71 2.42 -1.58 12.06
N ARG A 72 2.80 -2.78 12.51
CA ARG A 72 3.93 -2.96 13.45
C ARG A 72 5.22 -2.34 12.92
N LYS A 73 5.53 -2.56 11.64
CA LYS A 73 6.76 -2.02 11.02
C LYS A 73 6.70 -0.50 10.82
N LYS A 74 5.51 0.10 10.75
CA LYS A 74 5.34 1.57 10.71
C LYS A 74 5.67 2.19 12.06
N ASN A 75 5.16 1.60 13.14
CA ASN A 75 5.40 2.08 14.51
C ASN A 75 6.89 2.05 14.88
N VAL A 76 7.61 1.00 14.48
CA VAL A 76 9.08 0.92 14.68
C VAL A 76 9.80 2.02 13.89
N LYS A 77 9.43 2.27 12.63
CA LYS A 77 10.05 3.32 11.83
C LYS A 77 9.80 4.72 12.40
N ARG A 78 8.57 5.00 12.84
CA ARG A 78 8.19 6.28 13.45
C ARG A 78 8.99 6.53 14.73
N LEU A 79 9.04 5.53 15.61
CA LEU A 79 9.85 5.63 16.82
C LEU A 79 11.32 5.96 16.49
N VAL A 80 11.94 5.32 15.51
CA VAL A 80 13.35 5.55 15.16
C VAL A 80 13.60 6.95 14.55
N VAL A 81 12.66 7.54 13.81
CA VAL A 81 12.84 8.91 13.28
C VAL A 81 12.64 9.99 14.35
N ASP A 82 11.89 9.71 15.43
CA ASP A 82 11.70 10.65 16.54
C ASP A 82 12.91 10.74 17.49
N PHE A 83 13.96 9.92 17.29
CA PHE A 83 15.19 9.88 18.12
C PHE A 83 16.39 10.64 17.51
N PHE A 84 16.20 11.43 16.45
CA PHE A 84 17.23 12.30 15.84
C PHE A 84 16.73 13.73 15.70
#